data_AF-A0A0E9W995-F1
#
_entry.id   AF-A0A0E9W995-F1
#
_cell.length_a   1.000
_cell.length_b   1.000
_cell.length_c   1.000
_cell.angle_alpha   90.00
_cell.angle_beta   90.00
_cell.angle_gamma   90.00
#
_symmetry.space_group_name_H-M   'P 1'
#
loop_
_entity.id
_entity.type
_entity.pdbx_description
1 polymer ?
#
loop_
_entity_poly.entity_id
_entity_poly.type
_entity_poly.pdbx_seq_one_letter_code
_entity_poly.pdbx_strand_id
1 'polypeptide(L)' 'MALECSDGALEVIGLQALLGGAYQAPDTVIQNINSVTADDVINAAKKFVTGKKTMVSSGHLMNVPFIDEL' A
#
# COMPACT_ATOMS: atom_id res chain seq x y z
N MET A 1 -4.00 16.57 0.35
CA MET A 1 -2.90 17.44 0.83
C MET A 1 -1.65 17.31 -0.05
N ALA A 2 -1.14 16.11 -0.37
CA ALA A 2 0.08 15.97 -1.18
C ALA A 2 0.01 16.62 -2.58
N LEU A 3 -1.13 16.51 -3.30
CA LEU A 3 -1.32 17.20 -4.59
C LEU A 3 -1.70 18.68 -4.47
N GLU A 4 -1.97 19.18 -3.26
CA GLU A 4 -2.46 20.55 -3.05
C GLU A 4 -1.33 21.57 -2.89
N CYS A 5 -0.09 21.09 -2.76
CA CYS A 5 1.14 21.90 -2.72
C CYS A 5 2.04 21.53 -3.90
N SER A 6 2.77 22.51 -4.45
CA SER A 6 3.68 22.31 -5.59
C SER A 6 4.75 21.25 -5.32
N ASP A 7 5.33 21.25 -4.12
CA ASP A 7 6.39 20.30 -3.76
C ASP A 7 5.86 18.87 -3.71
N GLY A 8 4.71 18.67 -3.06
CA GLY A 8 4.07 17.35 -3.00
C GLY A 8 3.54 16.88 -4.35
N ALA A 9 3.06 17.79 -5.20
CA ALA A 9 2.64 17.45 -6.56
C ALA A 9 3.83 16.98 -7.42
N LEU A 10 4.96 17.67 -7.36
CA LEU A 10 6.18 17.28 -8.08
C LEU A 10 6.76 15.96 -7.57
N GLU A 11 6.75 15.74 -6.26
CA GLU A 11 7.18 14.48 -5.66
C GLU A 11 6.33 13.30 -6.17
N VAL A 12 5.00 13.46 -6.20
CA VAL A 12 4.07 12.43 -6.69
C VAL A 12 4.29 12.15 -8.18
N ILE A 13 4.48 13.17 -9.01
CA ILE A 13 4.80 12.99 -10.44
C ILE A 13 6.11 12.22 -10.61
N GLY A 14 7.16 12.60 -9.88
CA GLY A 14 8.47 11.96 -9.92
C GLY A 14 8.41 10.50 -9.49
N LEU A 15 7.74 10.20 -8.39
CA LEU A 15 7.57 8.84 -7.87
C LEU A 15 6.80 7.95 -8.85
N GLN A 16 5.70 8.44 -9.42
CA GLN A 16 4.92 7.67 -10.39
C GLN A 16 5.72 7.40 -11.68
N ALA A 17 6.44 8.41 -12.18
CA ALA A 17 7.31 8.24 -13.33
C ALA A 17 8.46 7.24 -13.03
N LEU A 18 9.01 7.27 -11.82
CA LEU A 18 10.09 6.37 -11.42
C LEU A 18 9.63 4.91 -11.26
N LEU A 19 8.50 4.68 -10.60
CA LEU A 19 7.99 3.33 -10.31
C LEU A 19 7.22 2.72 -11.47
N GLY A 20 6.42 3.53 -12.17
CA GLY A 20 5.48 3.12 -13.20
C GLY A 20 5.86 3.54 -14.63
N GLY A 21 6.94 4.31 -14.80
CA GLY A 21 7.40 4.82 -16.10
C GLY A 21 6.58 5.98 -16.67
N ALA A 22 5.46 6.34 -16.02
CA ALA A 22 4.59 7.43 -16.46
C ALA A 22 3.80 8.00 -15.29
N TYR A 23 3.39 9.26 -15.42
CA TYR A 23 2.41 9.88 -14.54
C TYR A 23 0.99 9.47 -14.95
N GLN A 24 0.15 9.13 -13.97
CA GLN A 24 -1.27 8.87 -14.18
C GLN A 24 -2.09 10.08 -13.76
N ALA A 25 -2.97 10.54 -14.65
CA ALA A 25 -3.89 11.62 -14.34
C ALA A 25 -4.81 11.23 -13.15
N PRO A 26 -5.19 12.18 -12.28
CA PRO A 26 -6.00 11.89 -11.10
C PRO A 26 -7.32 11.18 -11.42
N ASP A 27 -7.99 11.58 -12.50
CA ASP A 27 -9.23 10.94 -12.95
C ASP A 27 -9.04 9.45 -13.27
N THR A 28 -7.95 9.09 -13.93
CA THR A 28 -7.61 7.70 -14.23
C THR A 28 -7.40 6.90 -12.95
N VAL A 29 -6.70 7.48 -11.97
CA VAL A 29 -6.47 6.84 -10.67
C VAL A 29 -7.80 6.64 -9.93
N ILE A 30 -8.70 7.63 -9.96
CA ILE A 30 -10.04 7.52 -9.36
C ILE A 30 -10.87 6.42 -10.02
N GLN A 31 -10.85 6.33 -11.35
CA GLN A 31 -11.55 5.24 -12.07
C GLN A 31 -10.99 3.87 -11.70
N ASN A 32 -9.66 3.74 -11.59
CA ASN A 32 -9.03 2.50 -11.14
C ASN A 32 -9.49 2.11 -9.73
N ILE A 33 -9.56 3.06 -8.79
CA ILE A 33 -10.06 2.82 -7.43
C ILE A 33 -11.52 2.38 -7.45
N ASN A 34 -12.37 3.05 -8.24
CA ASN A 34 -13.78 2.71 -8.35
C ASN A 34 -14.03 1.35 -9.02
N SER A 35 -13.09 0.87 -9.84
CA SER A 35 -13.19 -0.44 -10.48
C SER A 35 -12.89 -1.62 -9.55
N VAL A 36 -12.37 -1.38 -8.34
CA VAL A 36 -12.04 -2.44 -7.38
C VAL A 36 -13.30 -3.15 -6.92
N THR A 37 -13.36 -4.47 -7.13
CA THR A 37 -14.48 -5.31 -6.73
C THR A 37 -14.24 -6.01 -5.39
N ALA A 38 -15.30 -6.60 -4.82
CA ALA A 38 -15.17 -7.42 -3.61
C ALA A 38 -14.26 -8.64 -3.85
N ASP A 39 -14.27 -9.23 -5.04
CA ASP A 39 -13.42 -10.36 -5.40
C ASP A 39 -11.94 -9.96 -5.45
N ASP A 40 -11.62 -8.77 -5.97
CA ASP A 40 -10.25 -8.24 -5.98
C ASP A 40 -9.72 -8.08 -4.55
N VAL A 41 -10.55 -7.57 -3.64
CA VAL A 41 -10.21 -7.45 -2.22
C VAL A 41 -9.98 -8.81 -1.58
N ILE A 42 -10.87 -9.79 -1.83
CA ILE A 42 -10.72 -11.14 -1.29
C ILE A 42 -9.44 -11.79 -1.82
N ASN A 43 -9.14 -11.64 -3.12
CA ASN A 43 -7.95 -12.21 -3.74
C ASN A 43 -6.67 -11.57 -3.22
N ALA A 44 -6.64 -10.24 -3.09
CA ALA A 44 -5.54 -9.53 -2.46
C ALA A 44 -5.34 -10.01 -1.01
N ALA A 45 -6.41 -10.03 -0.21
CA ALA A 45 -6.36 -10.47 1.19
C ALA A 45 -5.79 -11.89 1.32
N LYS A 46 -6.26 -12.84 0.51
CA LYS A 46 -5.72 -14.21 0.46
C LYS A 46 -4.22 -14.20 0.18
N LYS A 47 -3.78 -13.46 -0.83
CA LYS A 47 -2.36 -13.35 -1.17
C LYS A 47 -1.52 -12.79 -0.01
N PHE A 48 -2.02 -11.76 0.67
CA PHE A 48 -1.34 -11.17 1.83
C PHE A 48 -1.24 -12.13 3.03
N VAL A 49 -2.34 -12.80 3.40
CA VAL A 49 -2.34 -13.68 4.58
C VAL A 49 -1.55 -14.98 4.38
N THR A 50 -1.44 -15.46 3.13
CA THR A 50 -0.60 -16.62 2.79
C THR A 50 0.89 -16.30 2.71
N GLY A 51 1.26 -15.02 2.69
CA GLY A 51 2.65 -14.59 2.65
C GLY A 51 3.39 -14.88 3.96
N LYS A 52 4.74 -14.86 3.90
CA LYS A 52 5.56 -14.98 5.10
C LYS A 52 5.32 -13.78 6.02
N LYS A 53 4.83 -14.04 7.23
CA LYS A 53 4.60 -13.01 8.25
C LYS A 53 5.93 -12.39 8.69
N THR A 54 5.93 -11.09 8.93
CA THR A 54 7.09 -10.37 9.46
C THR A 54 6.66 -9.65 10.74
N MET A 55 7.39 -9.87 11.83
CA MET A 55 7.16 -9.22 13.12
C MET A 55 8.47 -8.59 13.62
N VAL A 56 8.38 -7.35 14.10
CA VAL A 56 9.49 -6.64 14.75
C VAL A 56 8.96 -6.07 16.06
N SER A 57 9.60 -6.43 17.17
CA SER A 57 9.22 -6.01 18.53
C SER A 57 10.45 -5.49 19.27
N SER A 58 10.30 -4.41 20.05
CA SER A 58 11.40 -3.79 20.80
C SER A 58 10.95 -3.37 22.20
N GLY A 59 11.85 -3.45 23.19
CA GLY A 59 11.58 -3.10 24.59
C GLY A 59 11.32 -4.30 25.49
N HIS A 60 10.30 -4.23 26.35
CA HIS A 60 9.95 -5.30 27.28
C HIS A 60 9.00 -6.31 26.60
N LEU A 61 9.53 -7.47 26.20
CA LEU A 61 8.84 -8.42 25.32
C LEU A 61 8.18 -9.60 26.05
N MET A 62 8.02 -9.54 27.37
CA MET A 62 7.58 -10.66 28.21
C MET A 62 6.20 -11.25 27.80
N ASN A 63 5.34 -10.44 27.16
CA ASN A 63 4.00 -10.84 26.75
C ASN A 63 3.79 -10.81 25.22
N VAL A 64 4.87 -10.73 24.44
CA VAL A 64 4.76 -10.75 22.97
C VAL A 64 4.66 -12.20 22.51
N PRO A 65 3.58 -12.60 21.81
CA PRO A 65 3.39 -13.97 21.33
C PRO A 65 4.37 -14.31 20.21
N PHE A 66 4.51 -15.59 19.91
CA PHE A 66 5.31 -16.03 18.77
C PHE A 66 4.62 -15.67 17.45
N ILE A 67 5.39 -15.44 16.40
CA ILE A 67 4.86 -15.07 15.09
C ILE A 67 3.94 -16.14 14.49
N ASP A 68 4.13 -17.41 14.89
CA ASP A 68 3.32 -18.55 14.46
C ASP A 68 1.98 -18.64 15.21
N GLU A 69 1.84 -17.91 16.32
CA GLU A 69 0.61 -17.80 17.11
C GLU A 69 -0.30 -16.65 16.62
N LEU A 70 0.18 -15.88 15.63
CA LEU A 70 -0.53 -14.81 14.91
C LEU A 70 -0.90 -15.28 13.51
#